data_AF-A0A1C7NAM9-F1
#
_entry.id   AF-A0A1C7NAM9-F1
#
_cell.length_a   1.000
_cell.length_b   1.000
_cell.length_c   1.000
_cell.angle_alpha   90.00
_cell.angle_beta   90.00
_cell.angle_gamma   90.00
#
_symmetry.space_group_name_H-M   'P 1'
#
loop_
_entity.id
_entity.type
_entity.pdbx_description
1 polymer ?
#
loop_
_entity_poly.entity_id
_entity_poly.type
_entity_poly.pdbx_seq_one_letter_code
_entity_poly.pdbx_strand_id
1 'polypeptide(L)'
;MRSWRTCTILAIVLFVGLNVYYWKSLICTDPRFCHVEGSSFDPEQTPEEYVPPPPPPPSVEHVPNLPKPAPIPEAQLTPHVAIDSQPLSRPETHYPDTQDKSRQDLDTIAPTADKTTYRLTQEGLKYAKQGDLWQFGIIDTKPDVLVVTNTNYQDLSNHYQREFRIYTLMKWILRVHRRDPDRHTPLVMVDAGSNHGLFSLVAGASGAHTIAFEPQTHLRSIINMASRLNQLADRIRVLPFAVLDQFKKLAMEKVEINDGGIGGLSYDNPNAIITTQTIRLDTLPSFDRLFPHSDSMKKSLQIDQARSTEKSILDLTDLGRPYARAINQAVDKEDAERTIQSSLLFRQPIHFLKIDVEGFELPALRSAAALFENGLVENTVLEFGPPSRWDVTVPDASHLTLEEIRQKTLAEAKEILHRAVDQWNLEIQLLPAEGWEKMVRFMLDHGVDESEGDETKNKVVRKLSAWDFDSLPDDNDEFEQELKAKDYLVTEFIRLPPHLIDAYLDNCQSIGEMYLWFTKKDSDSATMKSVI
;
A
#
# COMPACT_ATOMS: atom_id res chain seq x y z
N MET A 1 -33.43 49.07 6.66
CA MET A 1 -33.25 47.61 6.80
C MET A 1 -31.77 47.31 6.57
N ARG A 2 -30.99 47.08 7.64
CA ARG A 2 -29.58 46.68 7.51
C ARG A 2 -29.52 45.18 7.21
N SER A 3 -28.75 44.82 6.19
CA SER A 3 -28.65 43.47 5.63
C SER A 3 -28.18 42.45 6.68
N TRP A 4 -28.85 41.31 6.74
CA TRP A 4 -28.51 40.17 7.62
C TRP A 4 -27.04 39.72 7.49
N ARG A 5 -26.43 39.98 6.33
CA ARG A 5 -25.00 39.73 6.07
C ARG A 5 -24.08 40.57 6.95
N THR A 6 -24.46 41.81 7.27
CA THR A 6 -23.64 42.70 8.09
C THR A 6 -23.64 42.29 9.56
N CYS A 7 -24.76 41.77 10.08
CA CYS A 7 -24.83 41.25 11.44
C CYS A 7 -24.05 39.95 11.61
N THR A 8 -24.05 39.09 10.58
CA THR A 8 -23.34 37.79 10.60
C THR A 8 -21.83 37.99 10.64
N ILE A 9 -21.29 38.91 9.84
CA ILE A 9 -19.86 39.23 9.83
C ILE A 9 -19.42 39.81 11.18
N LEU A 10 -20.24 40.69 11.78
CA LEU A 10 -19.95 41.26 13.09
C LEU A 10 -19.91 40.20 14.20
N ALA A 11 -20.81 39.21 14.17
CA ALA A 11 -20.83 38.11 15.13
C ALA A 11 -19.59 37.20 15.02
N ILE A 12 -19.14 36.90 13.78
CA ILE A 12 -17.93 36.09 13.54
C ILE A 12 -16.69 36.81 14.06
N VAL A 13 -16.54 38.11 13.78
CA VAL A 13 -15.38 38.89 14.24
C VAL A 13 -15.33 38.97 15.77
N LEU A 14 -16.49 39.12 16.43
CA LEU A 14 -16.58 39.15 17.90
C LEU A 14 -16.22 37.80 18.53
N PHE A 15 -16.67 36.69 17.93
CA PHE A 15 -16.39 35.34 18.41
C PHE A 15 -14.91 34.97 18.30
N VAL A 16 -14.26 35.31 17.18
CA VAL A 16 -12.82 35.08 16.98
C VAL A 16 -11.99 35.97 17.93
N GLY A 17 -12.37 37.24 18.09
CA GLY A 17 -11.69 38.16 19.01
C GLY A 17 -11.73 37.70 20.47
N LEU A 18 -12.88 37.20 20.94
CA LEU A 18 -13.04 36.68 22.30
C LEU A 18 -12.25 35.38 22.52
N ASN A 19 -12.20 34.49 21.54
CA ASN A 19 -11.41 33.25 21.65
C ASN A 19 -9.91 33.54 21.72
N VAL A 20 -9.39 34.44 20.87
CA VAL A 20 -7.96 34.80 20.90
C VAL A 20 -7.57 35.46 22.24
N TYR A 21 -8.47 36.27 22.83
CA TYR A 21 -8.24 36.86 24.15
C TYR A 21 -8.24 35.80 25.26
N TYR A 22 -9.18 34.85 25.21
CA TYR A 22 -9.28 33.76 26.19
C TYR A 22 -8.01 32.89 26.20
N TRP A 23 -7.52 32.48 25.03
CA TRP A 23 -6.34 31.61 24.93
C TRP A 23 -5.03 32.30 25.31
N LYS A 24 -4.91 33.62 25.19
CA LYS A 24 -3.73 34.36 25.67
C LYS A 24 -3.65 34.51 27.19
N SER A 25 -4.73 34.22 27.92
CA SER A 25 -4.80 34.40 29.37
C SER A 25 -4.45 33.16 30.21
N LEU A 26 -4.16 32.03 29.56
CA LEU A 26 -3.70 30.80 30.22
C LEU A 26 -2.18 30.67 30.13
N ILE A 27 -1.48 31.48 30.92
CA ILE A 27 -0.07 31.25 31.26
C ILE A 27 -0.03 30.55 32.61
N CYS A 28 0.60 29.39 32.66
CA CYS A 28 0.75 28.55 33.84
C CYS A 28 1.60 29.28 34.90
N THR A 29 0.98 29.72 36.02
CA THR A 29 1.65 30.45 37.10
C THR A 29 1.81 29.65 38.39
N ASP A 30 1.62 28.33 38.38
CA ASP A 30 1.81 27.51 39.60
C ASP A 30 3.16 26.76 39.57
N PRO A 31 4.18 27.25 40.28
CA PRO A 31 5.49 26.59 40.37
C PRO A 31 5.47 25.26 41.14
N ARG A 32 4.30 24.78 41.62
CA ARG A 32 4.18 23.49 42.31
C ARG A 32 4.08 22.27 41.40
N PHE A 33 3.87 22.45 40.10
CA PHE A 33 3.68 21.34 39.15
C PHE A 33 4.84 21.14 38.18
N CYS A 34 5.96 21.87 38.36
CA CYS A 34 7.13 21.77 37.51
C CYS A 34 8.38 21.38 38.32
N HIS A 35 8.41 20.18 38.89
CA HIS A 35 9.65 19.51 39.31
C HIS A 35 9.43 18.00 39.44
N VAL A 36 10.20 17.21 38.69
CA VAL A 36 10.49 15.80 39.01
C VAL A 36 12.00 15.63 38.88
N GLU A 37 12.66 15.50 40.03
CA GLU A 37 14.06 15.09 40.16
C GLU A 37 14.20 13.58 39.95
N GLY A 38 15.38 13.18 39.46
CA GLY A 38 15.68 11.82 39.04
C GLY A 38 16.08 10.85 40.16
N SER A 39 16.20 9.59 39.75
CA SER A 39 16.95 8.57 40.49
C SER A 39 17.79 7.76 39.50
N SER A 40 19.11 7.84 39.67
CA SER A 40 20.12 7.02 39.00
C SER A 40 20.00 5.56 39.42
N PHE A 41 19.97 4.64 38.45
CA PHE A 41 20.22 3.23 38.67
C PHE A 41 21.26 2.76 37.65
N ASP A 42 22.34 2.21 38.18
CA ASP A 42 23.54 1.78 37.45
C ASP A 42 23.74 0.29 37.73
N PRO A 43 23.67 -0.57 36.70
CA PRO A 43 24.21 -1.91 36.82
C PRO A 43 25.05 -2.30 35.58
N GLU A 44 26.26 -1.76 35.46
CA GLU A 44 27.35 -2.49 34.81
C GLU A 44 27.87 -3.59 35.75
N GLN A 45 27.74 -4.85 35.33
CA GLN A 45 28.82 -5.87 35.33
C GLN A 45 28.24 -7.28 35.12
N THR A 46 28.57 -7.89 33.98
CA THR A 46 28.80 -9.35 33.85
C THR A 46 29.63 -9.59 32.58
N PRO A 47 30.39 -10.71 32.50
CA PRO A 47 31.76 -10.72 31.99
C PRO A 47 31.87 -11.09 30.50
N GLU A 48 32.89 -10.53 29.85
CA GLU A 48 33.29 -10.80 28.47
C GLU A 48 33.61 -12.27 28.21
N GLU A 49 32.94 -12.85 27.22
CA GLU A 49 33.19 -14.19 26.70
C GLU A 49 34.19 -14.10 25.53
N TYR A 50 35.33 -14.77 25.68
CA TYR A 50 36.45 -14.75 24.73
C TYR A 50 36.15 -15.61 23.49
N VAL A 51 36.04 -14.97 22.32
CA VAL A 51 35.91 -15.65 21.01
C VAL A 51 37.25 -15.62 20.27
N PRO A 52 37.83 -16.77 19.87
CA PRO A 52 39.07 -16.81 19.12
C PRO A 52 38.89 -16.35 17.66
N PRO A 53 39.92 -15.75 17.03
CA PRO A 53 39.81 -15.17 15.70
C PRO A 53 39.70 -16.23 14.60
N PRO A 54 38.95 -15.96 13.52
CA PRO A 54 38.85 -16.84 12.35
C PRO A 54 40.13 -16.84 11.51
N PRO A 55 40.39 -17.94 10.76
CA PRO A 55 41.58 -18.08 9.93
C PRO A 55 41.60 -17.13 8.71
N PRO A 56 42.78 -16.78 8.20
CA PRO A 56 42.93 -15.81 7.11
C PRO A 56 42.39 -16.34 5.77
N PRO A 57 41.83 -15.45 4.92
CA PRO A 57 41.32 -15.83 3.60
C PRO A 57 42.44 -16.21 2.62
N PRO A 58 42.14 -17.08 1.63
CA PRO A 58 43.10 -17.48 0.59
C PRO A 58 43.47 -16.32 -0.33
N SER A 59 44.72 -16.34 -0.80
CA SER A 59 45.37 -15.36 -1.66
C SER A 59 44.69 -15.21 -3.02
N VAL A 60 44.37 -13.97 -3.40
CA VAL A 60 43.83 -13.59 -4.70
C VAL A 60 44.91 -13.65 -5.78
N GLU A 61 44.69 -14.45 -6.82
CA GLU A 61 45.53 -14.49 -8.02
C GLU A 61 45.44 -13.17 -8.81
N HIS A 62 46.59 -12.69 -9.28
CA HIS A 62 46.77 -11.49 -10.09
C HIS A 62 46.06 -11.58 -11.45
N VAL A 63 45.15 -10.65 -11.72
CA VAL A 63 44.68 -10.32 -13.08
C VAL A 63 45.53 -9.15 -13.62
N PRO A 64 46.07 -9.23 -14.85
CA PRO A 64 46.97 -8.22 -15.39
C PRO A 64 46.28 -6.89 -15.75
N ASN A 65 46.99 -5.79 -15.44
CA ASN A 65 46.63 -4.39 -15.66
C ASN A 65 46.13 -4.07 -17.09
N LEU A 66 44.91 -3.53 -17.18
CA LEU A 66 44.47 -2.72 -18.32
C LEU A 66 44.75 -1.22 -18.05
N PRO A 67 45.13 -0.43 -19.06
CA PRO A 67 45.52 0.97 -18.88
C PRO A 67 44.34 1.86 -18.48
N LYS A 68 44.55 2.70 -17.45
CA LYS A 68 43.61 3.72 -16.98
C LYS A 68 43.31 4.77 -18.07
N PRO A 69 42.05 5.11 -18.34
CA PRO A 69 41.70 6.31 -19.09
C PRO A 69 42.14 7.57 -18.32
N ALA A 70 42.56 8.60 -19.04
CA ALA A 70 42.98 9.87 -18.46
C ALA A 70 41.82 10.57 -17.73
N PRO A 71 42.08 11.26 -16.61
CA PRO A 71 41.04 11.98 -15.86
C PRO A 71 40.50 13.15 -16.69
N ILE A 72 39.18 13.25 -16.73
CA ILE A 72 38.47 14.44 -17.22
C ILE A 72 38.65 15.53 -16.16
N PRO A 73 39.00 16.79 -16.51
CA PRO A 73 39.19 17.84 -15.53
C PRO A 73 37.87 18.16 -14.81
N GLU A 74 37.81 17.92 -13.51
CA GLU A 74 36.71 18.37 -12.66
C GLU A 74 36.67 19.91 -12.61
N ALA A 75 35.46 20.46 -12.69
CA ALA A 75 35.22 21.86 -12.41
C ALA A 75 35.56 22.14 -10.95
N GLN A 76 36.56 23.00 -10.71
CA GLN A 76 36.91 23.47 -9.37
C GLN A 76 35.79 24.37 -8.84
N LEU A 77 35.06 23.88 -7.84
CA LEU A 77 34.17 24.70 -7.01
C LEU A 77 34.95 25.16 -5.77
N THR A 78 35.04 26.48 -5.62
CA THR A 78 35.67 27.15 -4.47
C THR A 78 34.98 26.82 -3.15
N PRO A 79 35.73 26.76 -2.02
CA PRO A 79 35.16 26.42 -0.72
C PRO A 79 34.40 27.62 -0.14
N HIS A 80 33.14 27.40 0.21
CA HIS A 80 32.45 28.24 1.20
C HIS A 80 32.17 27.39 2.43
N VAL A 81 32.97 27.67 3.46
CA VAL A 81 32.65 27.35 4.86
C VAL A 81 31.75 28.47 5.36
N ALA A 82 30.55 28.12 5.82
CA ALA A 82 29.92 28.77 6.96
C ALA A 82 28.84 27.85 7.55
N ILE A 83 29.01 27.60 8.84
CA ILE A 83 28.10 26.99 9.80
C ILE A 83 26.84 27.85 9.89
N ASP A 84 25.63 27.29 9.71
CA ASP A 84 24.48 27.53 10.59
C ASP A 84 23.21 26.77 10.15
N SER A 85 22.51 26.23 11.17
CA SER A 85 21.20 25.56 11.19
C SER A 85 20.80 24.74 9.97
N GLN A 86 20.71 23.41 10.11
CA GLN A 86 20.16 22.52 9.08
C GLN A 86 18.89 23.12 8.45
N PRO A 87 18.91 23.49 7.16
CA PRO A 87 17.67 23.58 6.43
C PRO A 87 17.21 22.14 6.29
N LEU A 88 16.07 21.80 6.90
CA LEU A 88 15.31 20.61 6.50
C LEU A 88 15.02 20.80 5.01
N SER A 89 15.89 20.25 4.17
CA SER A 89 15.64 20.14 2.75
C SER A 89 14.34 19.35 2.64
N ARG A 90 13.34 19.92 1.97
CA ARG A 90 12.33 19.08 1.35
C ARG A 90 13.12 18.00 0.61
N PRO A 91 12.84 16.70 0.82
CA PRO A 91 13.50 15.71 0.01
C PRO A 91 13.30 16.13 -1.44
N GLU A 92 14.35 16.09 -2.27
CA GLU A 92 14.23 16.29 -3.72
C GLU A 92 13.37 15.13 -4.26
N THR A 93 12.07 15.27 -4.07
CA THR A 93 11.02 14.28 -4.35
C THR A 93 10.48 14.43 -5.76
N HIS A 94 11.00 15.39 -6.52
CA HIS A 94 10.57 15.66 -7.87
C HIS A 94 11.69 15.31 -8.84
N TYR A 95 11.61 14.09 -9.37
CA TYR A 95 12.12 13.80 -10.71
C TYR A 95 10.92 13.33 -11.54
N PRO A 96 10.22 14.26 -12.21
CA PRO A 96 9.37 13.87 -13.31
C PRO A 96 10.29 13.39 -14.42
N ASP A 97 10.01 12.17 -14.86
CA ASP A 97 10.22 11.65 -16.20
C ASP A 97 11.36 12.25 -17.03
N THR A 98 12.43 11.49 -17.26
CA THR A 98 13.38 11.84 -18.34
C THR A 98 12.75 11.65 -19.73
N GLN A 99 11.52 11.13 -19.80
CA GLN A 99 10.74 10.91 -21.00
C GLN A 99 9.34 11.54 -20.89
N ASP A 100 9.22 12.86 -20.79
CA ASP A 100 7.89 13.54 -20.93
C ASP A 100 7.10 13.11 -22.19
N LYS A 101 7.78 12.50 -23.18
CA LYS A 101 7.17 11.90 -24.37
C LYS A 101 6.58 10.50 -24.16
N SER A 102 6.86 9.77 -23.08
CA SER A 102 6.26 8.45 -22.80
C SER A 102 4.90 8.60 -22.11
N ARG A 103 4.69 9.62 -21.27
CA ARG A 103 3.39 9.99 -20.66
C ARG A 103 2.45 10.69 -21.63
N GLN A 104 2.19 10.07 -22.77
CA GLN A 104 1.24 10.60 -23.73
C GLN A 104 -0.16 10.11 -23.43
N ASP A 105 -1.09 11.06 -23.34
CA ASP A 105 -2.49 10.78 -23.59
C ASP A 105 -2.61 10.29 -25.04
N LEU A 106 -3.09 9.07 -25.20
CA LEU A 106 -3.32 8.49 -26.51
C LEU A 106 -4.74 8.82 -26.95
N ASP A 107 -4.93 8.94 -28.25
CA ASP A 107 -6.24 9.24 -28.84
C ASP A 107 -7.34 8.36 -28.24
N THR A 108 -8.52 8.94 -28.03
CA THR A 108 -9.65 8.16 -27.56
C THR A 108 -10.02 7.12 -28.62
N ILE A 109 -9.96 5.84 -28.28
CA ILE A 109 -10.31 4.75 -29.20
C ILE A 109 -11.69 4.22 -28.81
N ALA A 110 -12.52 3.97 -29.82
CA ALA A 110 -13.72 3.18 -29.63
C ALA A 110 -13.33 1.76 -29.22
N PRO A 111 -13.85 1.21 -28.11
CA PRO A 111 -13.55 -0.16 -27.76
C PRO A 111 -14.11 -1.05 -28.86
N THR A 112 -13.48 -2.19 -29.11
CA THR A 112 -14.21 -3.27 -29.77
C THR A 112 -15.39 -3.63 -28.86
N ALA A 113 -16.61 -3.55 -29.37
CA ALA A 113 -17.78 -3.98 -28.61
C ALA A 113 -17.56 -5.43 -28.15
N ASP A 114 -17.26 -5.61 -26.88
CA ASP A 114 -17.10 -6.92 -26.27
C ASP A 114 -18.16 -7.13 -25.20
N LYS A 115 -18.53 -8.37 -24.96
CA LYS A 115 -19.57 -8.73 -23.99
C LYS A 115 -19.01 -8.80 -22.56
N THR A 116 -17.94 -8.05 -22.29
CA THR A 116 -17.17 -8.15 -21.03
C THR A 116 -16.86 -6.79 -20.41
N THR A 117 -16.86 -5.71 -21.18
CA THR A 117 -16.53 -4.37 -20.72
C THR A 117 -17.80 -3.60 -20.42
N TYR A 118 -17.97 -3.22 -19.15
CA TYR A 118 -19.05 -2.36 -18.70
C TYR A 118 -18.57 -0.92 -18.58
N ARG A 119 -19.47 0.00 -18.90
CA ARG A 119 -19.31 1.44 -18.74
C ARG A 119 -20.35 1.96 -17.76
N LEU A 120 -19.91 2.81 -16.84
CA LEU A 120 -20.81 3.61 -16.03
C LEU A 120 -21.27 4.82 -16.85
N THR A 121 -22.58 4.96 -17.03
CA THR A 121 -23.21 6.08 -17.75
C THR A 121 -24.15 6.83 -16.81
N GLN A 122 -24.63 8.02 -17.20
CA GLN A 122 -25.70 8.73 -16.47
C GLN A 122 -26.98 7.89 -16.30
N GLU A 123 -27.18 6.88 -17.15
CA GLU A 123 -28.32 5.96 -17.09
C GLU A 123 -27.96 4.65 -16.36
N GLY A 124 -26.85 4.61 -15.62
CA GLY A 124 -26.33 3.45 -14.91
C GLY A 124 -25.33 2.62 -15.69
N LEU A 125 -25.04 1.42 -15.18
CA LEU A 125 -24.07 0.48 -15.75
C LEU A 125 -24.62 -0.19 -17.02
N LYS A 126 -23.88 -0.10 -18.13
CA LYS A 126 -24.24 -0.72 -19.42
C LYS A 126 -23.03 -1.37 -20.08
N TYR A 127 -23.23 -2.32 -20.98
CA TYR A 127 -22.14 -2.79 -21.83
C TYR A 127 -21.63 -1.66 -22.73
N ALA A 128 -20.32 -1.60 -22.91
CA ALA A 128 -19.69 -0.66 -23.84
C ALA A 128 -20.19 -0.90 -25.28
N LYS A 129 -20.52 0.18 -25.97
CA LYS A 129 -20.95 0.19 -27.37
C LYS A 129 -19.80 0.59 -28.28
N GLN A 130 -19.89 0.22 -29.56
CA GLN A 130 -18.88 0.55 -30.59
C GLN A 130 -18.66 2.06 -30.80
N GLY A 131 -19.53 2.94 -30.29
CA GLY A 131 -19.36 4.39 -30.34
C GLY A 131 -18.92 5.03 -29.03
N ASP A 132 -18.75 4.24 -27.96
CA ASP A 132 -18.21 4.76 -26.71
C ASP A 132 -16.71 5.07 -26.90
N LEU A 133 -16.22 6.16 -26.31
CA LEU A 133 -14.81 6.54 -26.37
C LEU A 133 -14.16 6.24 -25.01
N TRP A 134 -13.01 5.57 -25.04
CA TRP A 134 -12.13 5.38 -23.88
C TRP A 134 -10.83 6.13 -24.09
N GLN A 135 -10.29 6.66 -23.02
CA GLN A 135 -8.97 7.28 -23.00
C GLN A 135 -7.93 6.22 -22.64
N PHE A 136 -6.81 6.24 -23.38
CA PHE A 136 -5.69 5.34 -23.17
C PHE A 136 -4.46 6.17 -22.86
N GLY A 137 -3.51 5.60 -22.13
CA GLY A 137 -2.22 6.23 -21.96
C GLY A 137 -1.17 5.23 -21.50
N ILE A 138 0.05 5.72 -21.37
CA ILE A 138 1.19 4.93 -20.93
C ILE A 138 1.73 5.55 -19.63
N ILE A 139 1.67 4.78 -18.55
CA ILE A 139 2.36 5.19 -17.33
C ILE A 139 3.78 4.62 -17.39
N ASP A 140 4.76 5.52 -17.29
CA ASP A 140 6.18 5.19 -17.27
C ASP A 140 6.55 4.58 -15.89
N THR A 141 6.27 3.28 -15.77
CA THR A 141 6.47 2.52 -14.54
C THR A 141 7.69 1.62 -14.55
N LYS A 142 8.40 1.48 -15.68
CA LYS A 142 9.58 0.60 -15.84
C LYS A 142 9.40 -0.79 -15.21
N PRO A 143 8.77 -1.77 -15.91
CA PRO A 143 8.30 -1.69 -17.29
C PRO A 143 7.09 -0.78 -17.43
N ASP A 144 6.94 -0.10 -18.56
CA ASP A 144 5.80 0.77 -18.84
C ASP A 144 4.50 -0.04 -18.96
N VAL A 145 3.39 0.54 -18.52
CA VAL A 145 2.07 -0.11 -18.60
C VAL A 145 1.08 0.76 -19.35
N LEU A 146 0.33 0.11 -20.26
CA LEU A 146 -0.84 0.71 -20.91
C LEU A 146 -2.00 0.77 -19.92
N VAL A 147 -2.60 1.93 -19.76
CA VAL A 147 -3.74 2.14 -18.87
C VAL A 147 -4.96 2.58 -19.67
N VAL A 148 -6.13 2.33 -19.08
CA VAL A 148 -7.44 2.66 -19.65
C VAL A 148 -8.20 3.48 -18.64
N THR A 149 -8.93 4.48 -19.10
CA THR A 149 -9.80 5.31 -18.26
C THR A 149 -10.99 5.84 -19.06
N ASN A 150 -12.09 6.11 -18.37
CA ASN A 150 -13.35 6.59 -18.92
C ASN A 150 -13.25 8.08 -19.36
N THR A 151 -12.40 8.92 -18.76
CA THR A 151 -12.09 10.32 -19.20
C THR A 151 -10.97 11.02 -18.41
N ASN A 152 -10.20 10.33 -17.55
CA ASN A 152 -9.37 11.00 -16.54
C ASN A 152 -7.96 10.42 -16.40
N TYR A 153 -7.23 10.39 -17.51
CA TYR A 153 -5.83 9.96 -17.51
C TYR A 153 -4.94 10.80 -16.58
N GLN A 154 -5.23 12.09 -16.45
CA GLN A 154 -4.45 12.97 -15.57
C GLN A 154 -4.52 12.52 -14.11
N ASP A 155 -5.68 12.09 -13.61
CA ASP A 155 -5.80 11.62 -12.23
C ASP A 155 -5.04 10.32 -11.99
N LEU A 156 -5.00 9.42 -12.98
CA LEU A 156 -4.20 8.21 -12.90
C LEU A 156 -2.69 8.51 -12.92
N SER A 157 -2.26 9.48 -13.73
CA SER A 157 -0.88 9.98 -13.73
C SER A 157 -0.52 10.61 -12.39
N ASN A 158 -1.41 11.45 -11.84
CA ASN A 158 -1.24 12.08 -10.52
C ASN A 158 -1.16 11.03 -9.40
N HIS A 159 -1.99 9.99 -9.48
CA HIS A 159 -1.97 8.84 -8.57
C HIS A 159 -0.59 8.16 -8.60
N TYR A 160 -0.09 7.81 -9.78
CA TYR A 160 1.27 7.25 -9.91
C TYR A 160 2.33 8.17 -9.30
N GLN A 161 2.28 9.48 -9.57
CA GLN A 161 3.26 10.43 -9.02
C GLN A 161 3.19 10.54 -7.49
N ARG A 162 2.02 10.41 -6.88
CA ARG A 162 1.87 10.44 -5.42
C ARG A 162 2.48 9.21 -4.77
N GLU A 163 2.37 8.05 -5.42
CA GLU A 163 2.69 6.74 -4.84
C GLU A 163 3.91 6.06 -5.45
N PHE A 164 4.71 6.76 -6.27
CA PHE A 164 5.82 6.17 -7.03
C PHE A 164 6.81 5.37 -6.16
N ARG A 165 6.98 5.75 -4.89
CA ARG A 165 7.83 5.03 -3.92
C ARG A 165 7.30 3.64 -3.61
N ILE A 166 5.98 3.52 -3.46
CA ILE A 166 5.32 2.24 -3.20
C ILE A 166 5.45 1.33 -4.42
N TYR A 167 5.30 1.89 -5.64
CA TYR A 167 5.58 1.15 -6.87
C TYR A 167 7.03 0.68 -6.95
N THR A 168 7.99 1.56 -6.62
CA THR A 168 9.42 1.24 -6.63
C THR A 168 9.74 0.12 -5.65
N LEU A 169 9.23 0.22 -4.42
CA LEU A 169 9.35 -0.81 -3.37
C LEU A 169 8.74 -2.14 -3.82
N MET A 170 7.51 -2.13 -4.35
CA MET A 170 6.84 -3.33 -4.85
C MET A 170 7.66 -3.99 -5.96
N LYS A 171 8.06 -3.24 -7.00
CA LYS A 171 8.86 -3.77 -8.12
C LYS A 171 10.16 -4.38 -7.62
N TRP A 172 10.82 -3.72 -6.67
CA TRP A 172 12.06 -4.19 -6.08
C TRP A 172 11.86 -5.50 -5.29
N ILE A 173 10.88 -5.58 -4.39
CA ILE A 173 10.54 -6.82 -3.65
C ILE A 173 10.23 -7.96 -4.63
N LEU A 174 9.38 -7.70 -5.63
CA LEU A 174 9.04 -8.70 -6.63
C LEU A 174 10.26 -9.17 -7.43
N ARG A 175 11.21 -8.28 -7.74
CA ARG A 175 12.48 -8.63 -8.39
C ARG A 175 13.33 -9.54 -7.50
N VAL A 176 13.50 -9.21 -6.22
CA VAL A 176 14.29 -10.01 -5.27
C VAL A 176 13.76 -11.45 -5.25
N HIS A 177 12.45 -11.63 -5.07
CA HIS A 177 11.84 -12.97 -5.07
C HIS A 177 11.84 -13.64 -6.44
N ARG A 178 11.76 -12.88 -7.54
CA ARG A 178 11.89 -13.45 -8.90
C ARG A 178 13.25 -14.11 -9.09
N ARG A 179 14.31 -13.47 -8.58
CA ARG A 179 15.72 -13.85 -8.71
C ARG A 179 16.18 -14.87 -7.66
N ASP A 180 15.39 -15.11 -6.63
CA ASP A 180 15.63 -16.15 -5.64
C ASP A 180 15.73 -17.54 -6.31
N PRO A 181 16.91 -18.19 -6.31
CA PRO A 181 17.10 -19.50 -6.94
C PRO A 181 16.36 -20.63 -6.21
N ASP A 182 16.01 -20.44 -4.94
CA ASP A 182 15.32 -21.42 -4.10
C ASP A 182 13.79 -21.29 -4.20
N ARG A 183 13.28 -20.27 -4.92
CA ARG A 183 11.83 -20.11 -5.11
C ARG A 183 11.27 -21.23 -5.99
N HIS A 184 10.30 -21.95 -5.46
CA HIS A 184 9.58 -23.04 -6.16
C HIS A 184 8.08 -22.76 -6.36
N THR A 185 7.60 -21.62 -5.88
CA THR A 185 6.21 -21.19 -6.00
C THR A 185 6.08 -20.02 -6.98
N PRO A 186 4.90 -19.81 -7.61
CA PRO A 186 4.67 -18.63 -8.43
C PRO A 186 4.89 -17.32 -7.66
N LEU A 187 5.42 -16.31 -8.32
CA LEU A 187 5.48 -14.95 -7.78
C LEU A 187 4.05 -14.37 -7.74
N VAL A 188 3.60 -13.87 -6.59
CA VAL A 188 2.21 -13.51 -6.35
C VAL A 188 2.11 -12.16 -5.65
N MET A 189 1.23 -11.30 -6.16
CA MET A 189 0.84 -10.01 -5.60
C MET A 189 -0.68 -10.00 -5.35
N VAL A 190 -1.11 -9.45 -4.22
CA VAL A 190 -2.53 -9.25 -3.90
C VAL A 190 -2.81 -7.76 -3.76
N ASP A 191 -3.84 -7.28 -4.44
CA ASP A 191 -4.23 -5.86 -4.52
C ASP A 191 -5.65 -5.70 -3.96
N ALA A 192 -5.78 -5.39 -2.67
CA ALA A 192 -7.07 -5.18 -2.02
C ALA A 192 -7.52 -3.72 -2.18
N GLY A 193 -8.57 -3.51 -2.97
CA GLY A 193 -9.01 -2.18 -3.41
C GLY A 193 -8.16 -1.68 -4.57
N SER A 194 -8.25 -2.42 -5.69
CA SER A 194 -7.39 -2.20 -6.86
C SER A 194 -7.69 -0.90 -7.58
N ASN A 195 -8.89 -0.33 -7.41
CA ASN A 195 -9.33 0.89 -8.08
C ASN A 195 -9.18 0.74 -9.61
N HIS A 196 -8.34 1.54 -10.27
CA HIS A 196 -8.04 1.44 -11.71
C HIS A 196 -7.08 0.30 -12.07
N GLY A 197 -6.53 -0.40 -11.06
CA GLY A 197 -5.65 -1.56 -11.17
C GLY A 197 -4.21 -1.22 -11.54
N LEU A 198 -3.73 0.00 -11.30
CA LEU A 198 -2.36 0.38 -11.68
C LEU A 198 -1.31 -0.49 -10.96
N PHE A 199 -1.42 -0.72 -9.64
CA PHE A 199 -0.58 -1.67 -8.92
C PHE A 199 -0.65 -3.07 -9.54
N SER A 200 -1.88 -3.54 -9.81
CA SER A 200 -2.11 -4.84 -10.43
C SER A 200 -1.41 -5.01 -11.80
N LEU A 201 -1.46 -3.97 -12.65
CA LEU A 201 -0.82 -3.94 -13.96
C LEU A 201 0.71 -3.92 -13.83
N VAL A 202 1.26 -3.07 -12.98
CA VAL A 202 2.70 -2.94 -12.78
C VAL A 202 3.28 -4.23 -12.19
N ALA A 203 2.61 -4.84 -11.21
CA ALA A 203 3.01 -6.13 -10.64
C ALA A 203 2.99 -7.25 -11.69
N GLY A 204 1.92 -7.30 -12.51
CA GLY A 204 1.79 -8.26 -13.59
C GLY A 204 2.87 -8.12 -14.66
N ALA A 205 3.16 -6.88 -15.07
CA ALA A 205 4.24 -6.55 -16.00
C ALA A 205 5.63 -6.87 -15.41
N SER A 206 5.78 -6.76 -14.09
CA SER A 206 6.98 -7.17 -13.36
C SER A 206 7.14 -8.70 -13.22
N GLY A 207 6.15 -9.47 -13.69
CA GLY A 207 6.19 -10.93 -13.76
C GLY A 207 5.39 -11.65 -12.69
N ALA A 208 4.68 -10.95 -11.81
CA ALA A 208 3.83 -11.56 -10.79
C ALA A 208 2.50 -12.08 -11.37
N HIS A 209 1.89 -13.02 -10.66
CA HIS A 209 0.46 -13.29 -10.76
C HIS A 209 -0.26 -12.37 -9.79
N THR A 210 -1.21 -11.59 -10.28
CA THR A 210 -1.92 -10.58 -9.48
C THR A 210 -3.34 -11.02 -9.18
N ILE A 211 -3.72 -10.94 -7.91
CA ILE A 211 -5.10 -11.11 -7.45
C ILE A 211 -5.62 -9.75 -7.01
N ALA A 212 -6.42 -9.14 -7.88
CA ALA A 212 -7.02 -7.82 -7.74
C ALA A 212 -8.43 -7.94 -7.15
N PHE A 213 -8.77 -7.10 -6.17
CA PHE A 213 -10.12 -6.99 -5.62
C PHE A 213 -10.69 -5.62 -5.93
N GLU A 214 -11.80 -5.61 -6.67
CA GLU A 214 -12.48 -4.36 -7.02
C GLU A 214 -14.01 -4.60 -7.06
N PRO A 215 -14.77 -4.09 -6.07
CA PRO A 215 -16.21 -4.29 -6.05
C PRO A 215 -16.95 -3.53 -7.18
N GLN A 216 -16.42 -2.40 -7.65
CA GLN A 216 -17.06 -1.56 -8.67
C GLN A 216 -16.93 -2.19 -10.06
N THR A 217 -18.06 -2.57 -10.65
CA THR A 217 -18.08 -3.29 -11.93
C THR A 217 -17.45 -2.51 -13.09
N HIS A 218 -17.53 -1.17 -13.09
CA HIS A 218 -16.92 -0.36 -14.13
C HIS A 218 -15.38 -0.33 -14.01
N LEU A 219 -14.84 -0.18 -12.80
CA LEU A 219 -13.39 -0.26 -12.55
C LEU A 219 -12.84 -1.65 -12.89
N ARG A 220 -13.55 -2.74 -12.53
CA ARG A 220 -13.18 -4.09 -12.99
C ARG A 220 -13.06 -4.20 -14.51
N SER A 221 -13.92 -3.49 -15.25
CA SER A 221 -13.90 -3.48 -16.71
C SER A 221 -12.68 -2.72 -17.25
N ILE A 222 -12.30 -1.62 -16.60
CA ILE A 222 -11.06 -0.87 -16.87
C ILE A 222 -9.84 -1.77 -16.68
N ILE A 223 -9.73 -2.44 -15.52
CA ILE A 223 -8.61 -3.34 -15.21
C ILE A 223 -8.52 -4.46 -16.26
N ASN A 224 -9.66 -5.07 -16.62
CA ASN A 224 -9.71 -6.14 -17.60
C ASN A 224 -9.30 -5.68 -19.01
N MET A 225 -9.69 -4.47 -19.41
CA MET A 225 -9.27 -3.91 -20.69
C MET A 225 -7.77 -3.63 -20.70
N ALA A 226 -7.25 -2.94 -19.67
CA ALA A 226 -5.83 -2.66 -19.54
C ALA A 226 -4.99 -3.95 -19.46
N SER A 227 -5.45 -4.95 -18.72
CA SER A 227 -4.80 -6.26 -18.63
C SER A 227 -4.64 -6.92 -20.00
N ARG A 228 -5.67 -6.89 -20.86
CA ARG A 228 -5.58 -7.45 -22.22
C ARG A 228 -4.62 -6.66 -23.12
N LEU A 229 -4.61 -5.33 -23.03
CA LEU A 229 -3.70 -4.48 -23.82
C LEU A 229 -2.23 -4.73 -23.48
N ASN A 230 -1.94 -4.99 -22.20
CA ASN A 230 -0.61 -5.36 -21.74
C ASN A 230 -0.30 -6.86 -21.90
N GLN A 231 -1.21 -7.65 -22.48
CA GLN A 231 -1.08 -9.11 -22.61
C GLN A 231 -0.88 -9.83 -21.26
N LEU A 232 -1.49 -9.28 -20.20
CA LEU A 232 -1.44 -9.78 -18.83
C LEU A 232 -2.68 -10.59 -18.46
N ALA A 233 -3.52 -10.95 -19.43
CA ALA A 233 -4.78 -11.67 -19.19
C ALA A 233 -4.58 -13.02 -18.50
N ASP A 234 -3.42 -13.67 -18.66
CA ASP A 234 -3.09 -14.92 -17.98
C ASP A 234 -2.51 -14.72 -16.57
N ARG A 235 -2.12 -13.49 -16.22
CA ARG A 235 -1.44 -13.14 -14.96
C ARG A 235 -2.32 -12.40 -13.97
N ILE A 236 -3.35 -11.68 -14.44
CA ILE A 236 -4.21 -10.87 -13.56
C ILE A 236 -5.57 -11.53 -13.41
N ARG A 237 -6.04 -11.66 -12.17
CA ARG A 237 -7.44 -12.01 -11.86
C ARG A 237 -8.07 -10.90 -11.04
N VAL A 238 -9.26 -10.47 -11.45
CA VAL A 238 -10.04 -9.41 -10.83
C VAL A 238 -11.28 -10.04 -10.20
N LEU A 239 -11.37 -9.95 -8.88
CA LEU A 239 -12.41 -10.53 -8.07
C LEU A 239 -13.44 -9.46 -7.65
N PRO A 240 -14.75 -9.77 -7.68
CA PRO A 240 -15.85 -8.83 -7.51
C PRO A 240 -16.20 -8.57 -6.04
N PHE A 241 -15.19 -8.53 -5.17
CA PHE A 241 -15.42 -8.44 -3.73
C PHE A 241 -14.84 -7.17 -3.14
N ALA A 242 -15.53 -6.64 -2.13
CA ALA A 242 -14.91 -5.78 -1.15
C ALA A 242 -14.11 -6.63 -0.14
N VAL A 243 -12.95 -6.17 0.31
CA VAL A 243 -12.11 -6.92 1.25
C VAL A 243 -12.37 -6.45 2.68
N LEU A 244 -12.91 -7.33 3.53
CA LEU A 244 -13.25 -7.07 4.93
C LEU A 244 -13.10 -8.34 5.77
N ASP A 245 -13.22 -8.21 7.08
CA ASP A 245 -13.11 -9.32 8.05
C ASP A 245 -14.36 -10.20 8.15
N GLN A 246 -15.43 -9.90 7.41
CA GLN A 246 -16.68 -10.66 7.45
C GLN A 246 -17.21 -10.94 6.04
N PHE A 247 -18.03 -11.98 5.90
CA PHE A 247 -18.78 -12.27 4.68
C PHE A 247 -20.18 -11.66 4.76
N LYS A 248 -20.38 -10.55 4.06
CA LYS A 248 -21.61 -9.75 4.08
C LYS A 248 -21.91 -9.24 2.68
N LYS A 249 -23.17 -8.82 2.49
CA LYS A 249 -23.54 -7.97 1.36
C LYS A 249 -23.64 -6.54 1.86
N LEU A 250 -22.92 -5.63 1.23
CA LEU A 250 -22.90 -4.23 1.60
C LEU A 250 -23.40 -3.36 0.46
N ALA A 251 -24.02 -2.25 0.85
CA ALA A 251 -24.35 -1.19 -0.07
C ALA A 251 -23.09 -0.52 -0.60
N MET A 252 -23.08 -0.20 -1.89
CA MET A 252 -22.09 0.68 -2.47
C MET A 252 -22.66 2.10 -2.53
N GLU A 253 -21.91 3.06 -2.03
CA GLU A 253 -22.26 4.49 -2.04
C GLU A 253 -21.35 5.26 -2.97
N LYS A 254 -21.87 6.37 -3.49
CA LYS A 254 -21.15 7.26 -4.42
C LYS A 254 -20.54 6.53 -5.63
N VAL A 255 -21.21 5.47 -6.08
CA VAL A 255 -20.84 4.69 -7.27
C VAL A 255 -20.81 5.49 -8.57
N GLU A 256 -21.37 6.70 -8.58
CA GLU A 256 -21.36 7.63 -9.71
C GLU A 256 -20.06 8.43 -9.83
N ILE A 257 -19.14 8.31 -8.87
CA ILE A 257 -17.85 9.01 -8.93
C ILE A 257 -16.98 8.36 -10.02
N ASN A 258 -16.44 9.20 -10.90
CA ASN A 258 -15.55 8.81 -12.01
C ASN A 258 -14.23 8.19 -11.49
N ASP A 259 -13.47 7.59 -12.42
CA ASP A 259 -12.11 7.08 -12.21
C ASP A 259 -11.27 8.00 -11.31
N GLY A 260 -10.83 7.49 -10.16
CA GLY A 260 -9.97 8.23 -9.21
C GLY A 260 -10.71 8.90 -8.06
N GLY A 261 -12.02 8.74 -7.94
CA GLY A 261 -12.73 9.19 -6.74
C GLY A 261 -13.36 8.07 -5.91
N ILE A 262 -13.65 8.41 -4.65
CA ILE A 262 -13.92 7.45 -3.58
C ILE A 262 -15.40 7.01 -3.61
N GLY A 263 -15.67 5.91 -4.32
CA GLY A 263 -16.88 5.13 -4.05
C GLY A 263 -16.69 4.35 -2.75
N GLY A 264 -17.64 4.49 -1.82
CA GLY A 264 -17.54 3.92 -0.47
C GLY A 264 -18.43 2.70 -0.26
N LEU A 265 -18.22 1.99 0.83
CA LEU A 265 -19.15 0.98 1.34
C LEU A 265 -19.97 1.57 2.49
N SER A 266 -21.19 1.06 2.65
CA SER A 266 -22.09 1.47 3.73
C SER A 266 -22.77 0.27 4.35
N TYR A 267 -22.77 0.22 5.68
CA TYR A 267 -23.53 -0.77 6.45
C TYR A 267 -25.02 -0.42 6.52
N ASP A 268 -25.38 0.86 6.41
CA ASP A 268 -26.68 1.36 6.85
C ASP A 268 -27.61 1.80 5.70
N ASN A 269 -27.36 1.31 4.48
CA ASN A 269 -28.14 1.70 3.30
C ASN A 269 -28.88 0.51 2.63
N PRO A 270 -30.03 0.07 3.19
CA PRO A 270 -30.79 -1.06 2.65
C PRO A 270 -31.42 -0.78 1.27
N ASN A 271 -31.44 0.49 0.84
CA ASN A 271 -32.04 0.91 -0.43
C ASN A 271 -31.00 1.11 -1.54
N ALA A 272 -29.75 0.70 -1.32
CA ALA A 272 -28.70 0.87 -2.31
C ALA A 272 -29.03 0.09 -3.59
N ILE A 273 -28.95 0.80 -4.73
CA ILE A 273 -29.21 0.24 -6.06
C ILE A 273 -28.12 -0.78 -6.43
N ILE A 274 -26.90 -0.57 -5.94
CA ILE A 274 -25.75 -1.44 -6.18
C ILE A 274 -25.28 -1.98 -4.82
N THR A 275 -25.13 -3.30 -4.77
CA THR A 275 -24.55 -4.00 -3.62
C THR A 275 -23.33 -4.77 -4.07
N THR A 276 -22.39 -4.96 -3.15
CA THR A 276 -21.24 -5.83 -3.33
C THR A 276 -21.20 -6.89 -2.24
N GLN A 277 -20.51 -7.99 -2.51
CA GLN A 277 -20.22 -9.01 -1.52
C GLN A 277 -18.82 -8.80 -0.97
N THR A 278 -18.64 -9.08 0.32
CA THR A 278 -17.35 -8.96 0.98
C THR A 278 -16.67 -10.32 1.07
N ILE A 279 -15.34 -10.32 1.15
CA ILE A 279 -14.50 -11.50 1.30
C ILE A 279 -13.36 -11.20 2.28
N ARG A 280 -12.87 -12.23 2.96
CA ARG A 280 -11.66 -12.15 3.77
C ARG A 280 -10.42 -12.55 2.99
N LEU A 281 -9.29 -11.88 3.19
CA LEU A 281 -8.03 -12.22 2.53
C LEU A 281 -7.54 -13.63 2.87
N ASP A 282 -7.72 -14.11 4.10
CA ASP A 282 -7.34 -15.48 4.48
C ASP A 282 -8.21 -16.60 3.86
N THR A 283 -9.28 -16.22 3.16
CA THR A 283 -10.17 -17.11 2.41
C THR A 283 -10.01 -17.00 0.89
N LEU A 284 -8.92 -16.39 0.42
CA LEU A 284 -8.54 -16.35 -0.99
C LEU A 284 -8.71 -17.73 -1.67
N PRO A 285 -9.21 -17.80 -2.92
CA PRO A 285 -9.31 -19.07 -3.64
C PRO A 285 -7.91 -19.66 -3.89
N SER A 286 -7.77 -20.98 -3.84
CA SER A 286 -6.50 -21.65 -4.15
C SER A 286 -5.93 -21.23 -5.52
N PHE A 287 -4.60 -21.15 -5.65
CA PHE A 287 -3.91 -20.72 -6.88
C PHE A 287 -4.46 -21.37 -8.15
N ASP A 288 -4.64 -22.69 -8.17
CA ASP A 288 -5.14 -23.44 -9.33
C ASP A 288 -6.57 -23.07 -9.77
N ARG A 289 -7.39 -22.51 -8.85
CA ARG A 289 -8.73 -21.98 -9.19
C ARG A 289 -8.65 -20.62 -9.86
N LEU A 290 -7.64 -19.83 -9.51
CA LEU A 290 -7.40 -18.51 -10.07
C LEU A 290 -6.68 -18.63 -11.42
N PHE A 291 -5.66 -19.50 -11.50
CA PHE A 291 -4.76 -19.65 -12.64
C PHE A 291 -4.72 -21.11 -13.13
N PRO A 292 -5.85 -21.66 -13.63
CA PRO A 292 -5.88 -23.04 -14.10
C PRO A 292 -5.03 -23.21 -15.37
N HIS A 293 -4.03 -24.10 -15.33
CA HIS A 293 -3.09 -24.29 -16.43
C HIS A 293 -3.48 -25.40 -17.43
N SER A 294 -4.61 -26.09 -17.21
CA SER A 294 -5.11 -27.12 -18.13
C SER A 294 -6.62 -27.28 -18.05
N ASP A 295 -7.24 -27.75 -19.14
CA ASP A 295 -8.68 -28.05 -19.14
C ASP A 295 -9.04 -29.25 -18.24
N SER A 296 -8.11 -30.19 -18.06
CA SER A 296 -8.22 -31.27 -17.07
C SER A 296 -8.34 -30.72 -15.65
N MET A 297 -7.55 -29.69 -15.32
CA MET A 297 -7.61 -29.01 -14.02
C MET A 297 -8.92 -28.24 -13.86
N LYS A 298 -9.36 -27.51 -14.89
CA LYS A 298 -10.68 -26.82 -14.83
C LYS A 298 -11.81 -27.81 -14.54
N LYS A 299 -11.77 -28.99 -15.18
CA LYS A 299 -12.76 -30.06 -14.96
C LYS A 299 -12.69 -30.63 -13.55
N SER A 300 -11.50 -30.89 -13.00
CA SER A 300 -11.35 -31.43 -11.64
C SER A 300 -11.80 -30.43 -10.57
N LEU A 301 -11.54 -29.13 -10.80
CA LEU A 301 -11.95 -28.03 -9.91
C LEU A 301 -13.42 -27.64 -10.06
N GLN A 302 -14.12 -28.23 -11.04
CA GLN A 302 -15.52 -27.96 -11.38
C GLN A 302 -15.76 -26.49 -11.75
N ILE A 303 -14.85 -25.91 -12.51
CA ILE A 303 -14.95 -24.57 -13.10
C ILE A 303 -15.87 -24.63 -14.31
N ASP A 304 -16.75 -23.64 -14.45
CA ASP A 304 -17.63 -23.52 -15.61
C ASP A 304 -16.83 -23.17 -16.86
N GLN A 305 -16.78 -24.09 -17.83
CA GLN A 305 -16.05 -23.91 -19.09
C GLN A 305 -16.87 -23.14 -20.15
N ALA A 306 -18.14 -22.84 -19.88
CA ALA A 306 -19.01 -22.13 -20.83
C ALA A 306 -18.67 -20.62 -20.93
N ARG A 307 -17.97 -20.06 -19.95
CA ARG A 307 -17.46 -18.69 -19.97
C ARG A 307 -16.00 -18.72 -20.44
N SER A 308 -15.73 -18.01 -21.55
CA SER A 308 -14.48 -18.12 -22.33
C SER A 308 -13.19 -17.88 -21.52
N THR A 309 -12.12 -18.47 -22.02
CA THR A 309 -10.74 -18.55 -21.52
C THR A 309 -9.96 -17.23 -21.45
N GLU A 310 -10.61 -16.07 -21.55
CA GLU A 310 -9.94 -14.77 -21.74
C GLU A 310 -10.33 -13.71 -20.71
N LYS A 311 -10.96 -14.10 -19.60
CA LYS A 311 -11.44 -13.12 -18.62
C LYS A 311 -10.48 -13.01 -17.45
N SER A 312 -9.86 -11.84 -17.32
CA SER A 312 -9.23 -11.44 -16.06
C SER A 312 -10.30 -11.29 -14.97
N ILE A 313 -11.54 -10.91 -15.31
CA ILE A 313 -12.66 -10.83 -14.36
C ILE A 313 -13.22 -12.22 -14.07
N LEU A 314 -13.22 -12.63 -12.80
CA LEU A 314 -13.80 -13.90 -12.36
C LEU A 314 -15.03 -13.66 -11.50
N ASP A 315 -16.17 -14.25 -11.85
CA ASP A 315 -17.29 -14.35 -10.93
C ASP A 315 -17.09 -15.55 -9.98
N LEU A 316 -17.87 -15.58 -8.88
CA LEU A 316 -17.76 -16.64 -7.88
C LEU A 316 -17.93 -18.05 -8.46
N THR A 317 -18.77 -18.21 -9.49
CA THR A 317 -18.96 -19.49 -10.20
C THR A 317 -17.74 -19.93 -10.99
N ASP A 318 -16.93 -18.98 -11.45
CA ASP A 318 -15.73 -19.23 -12.26
C ASP A 318 -14.59 -19.79 -11.39
N LEU A 319 -14.69 -19.64 -10.07
CA LEU A 319 -13.77 -20.23 -9.08
C LEU A 319 -14.10 -21.69 -8.73
N GLY A 320 -15.15 -22.24 -9.35
CA GLY A 320 -15.60 -23.62 -9.21
C GLY A 320 -16.67 -23.82 -8.14
N ARG A 321 -17.60 -24.75 -8.42
CA ARG A 321 -18.81 -24.97 -7.60
C ARG A 321 -18.56 -25.20 -6.10
N PRO A 322 -17.54 -25.97 -5.67
CA PRO A 322 -17.28 -26.17 -4.24
C PRO A 322 -16.92 -24.88 -3.51
N TYR A 323 -16.03 -24.06 -4.09
CA TYR A 323 -15.64 -22.77 -3.52
C TYR A 323 -16.82 -21.81 -3.49
N ALA A 324 -17.55 -21.69 -4.62
CA ALA A 324 -18.74 -20.86 -4.70
C ALA A 324 -19.79 -21.21 -3.63
N ARG A 325 -20.00 -22.51 -3.38
CA ARG A 325 -20.92 -22.97 -2.34
C ARG A 325 -20.42 -22.59 -0.95
N ALA A 326 -19.13 -22.77 -0.66
CA ALA A 326 -18.55 -22.45 0.64
C ALA A 326 -18.71 -20.95 0.96
N ILE A 327 -18.36 -20.08 0.01
CA ILE A 327 -18.52 -18.63 0.16
C ILE A 327 -20.00 -18.24 0.34
N ASN A 328 -20.91 -18.76 -0.49
CA ASN A 328 -22.34 -18.48 -0.33
C ASN A 328 -22.92 -18.98 1.00
N GLN A 329 -22.38 -20.08 1.54
CA GLN A 329 -22.78 -20.60 2.84
C GLN A 329 -22.20 -19.79 4.00
N ALA A 330 -21.14 -19.01 3.76
CA ALA A 330 -20.47 -18.20 4.76
C ALA A 330 -21.10 -16.81 4.93
N VAL A 331 -21.84 -16.32 3.92
CA VAL A 331 -22.52 -15.02 3.97
C VAL A 331 -23.44 -14.95 5.19
N ASP A 332 -23.31 -13.84 5.93
CA ASP A 332 -24.07 -13.49 7.13
C ASP A 332 -23.93 -14.49 8.29
N LYS A 333 -22.88 -15.32 8.29
CA LYS A 333 -22.56 -16.23 9.40
C LYS A 333 -21.29 -15.80 10.12
N GLU A 334 -21.37 -15.76 11.45
CA GLU A 334 -20.20 -15.62 12.31
C GLU A 334 -19.30 -16.86 12.19
N ASP A 335 -17.98 -16.65 12.28
CA ASP A 335 -16.91 -17.66 12.22
C ASP A 335 -16.93 -18.57 10.98
N ALA A 336 -17.58 -18.13 9.89
CA ALA A 336 -17.78 -18.97 8.72
C ALA A 336 -16.47 -19.35 8.01
N GLU A 337 -15.42 -18.56 8.15
CA GLU A 337 -14.09 -18.85 7.61
C GLU A 337 -13.53 -20.17 8.13
N ARG A 338 -13.83 -20.55 9.38
CA ARG A 338 -13.39 -21.83 9.98
C ARG A 338 -14.01 -23.04 9.31
N THR A 339 -15.11 -22.85 8.58
CA THR A 339 -15.85 -23.92 7.91
C THR A 339 -15.41 -24.15 6.47
N ILE A 340 -14.64 -23.21 5.88
CA ILE A 340 -14.16 -23.35 4.51
C ILE A 340 -12.98 -24.33 4.49
N GLN A 341 -13.09 -25.38 3.67
CA GLN A 341 -12.07 -26.41 3.55
C GLN A 341 -10.74 -25.81 3.07
N SER A 342 -9.65 -26.07 3.80
CA SER A 342 -8.30 -25.55 3.48
C SER A 342 -7.85 -25.85 2.04
N SER A 343 -8.25 -26.99 1.46
CA SER A 343 -7.96 -27.35 0.06
C SER A 343 -8.60 -26.43 -0.98
N LEU A 344 -9.55 -25.57 -0.57
CA LEU A 344 -10.17 -24.56 -1.43
C LEU A 344 -9.43 -23.21 -1.35
N LEU A 345 -8.52 -23.07 -0.39
CA LEU A 345 -7.95 -21.80 0.01
C LEU A 345 -6.52 -21.62 -0.50
N PHE A 346 -6.11 -20.37 -0.65
CA PHE A 346 -4.77 -19.99 -1.06
C PHE A 346 -3.79 -20.19 0.09
N ARG A 347 -2.79 -21.06 -0.12
CA ARG A 347 -1.79 -21.44 0.89
C ARG A 347 -0.36 -21.38 0.35
N GLN A 348 -0.14 -20.55 -0.66
CA GLN A 348 1.18 -20.24 -1.21
C GLN A 348 1.67 -18.89 -0.65
N PRO A 349 2.98 -18.58 -0.73
CA PRO A 349 3.50 -17.27 -0.37
C PRO A 349 2.91 -16.14 -1.24
N ILE A 350 2.48 -15.07 -0.58
CA ILE A 350 2.12 -13.78 -1.13
C ILE A 350 3.31 -12.86 -0.88
N HIS A 351 3.96 -12.45 -1.97
CA HIS A 351 5.24 -11.74 -1.90
C HIS A 351 5.04 -10.24 -1.66
N PHE A 352 3.89 -9.71 -2.08
CA PHE A 352 3.48 -8.34 -1.82
C PHE A 352 1.95 -8.26 -1.70
N LEU A 353 1.47 -7.76 -0.57
CA LEU A 353 0.05 -7.47 -0.31
C LEU A 353 -0.14 -5.95 -0.22
N LYS A 354 -0.98 -5.37 -1.07
CA LYS A 354 -1.42 -3.97 -0.96
C LYS A 354 -2.84 -3.94 -0.38
N ILE A 355 -3.08 -3.07 0.58
CA ILE A 355 -4.41 -2.80 1.15
C ILE A 355 -4.67 -1.30 1.11
N ASP A 356 -5.74 -0.92 0.42
CA ASP A 356 -6.21 0.46 0.27
C ASP A 356 -7.68 0.34 -0.13
N VAL A 357 -8.56 0.33 0.86
CA VAL A 357 -9.97 -0.08 0.72
C VAL A 357 -10.91 1.03 1.18
N GLU A 358 -10.45 2.27 1.04
CA GLU A 358 -11.25 3.48 1.17
C GLU A 358 -11.94 3.66 2.53
N GLY A 359 -11.18 3.50 3.61
CA GLY A 359 -11.66 3.70 4.99
C GLY A 359 -11.95 2.40 5.75
N PHE A 360 -11.77 1.26 5.10
CA PHE A 360 -11.99 -0.06 5.69
C PHE A 360 -10.68 -0.82 5.96
N GLU A 361 -9.58 -0.08 6.15
CA GLU A 361 -8.24 -0.61 6.32
C GLU A 361 -8.14 -1.57 7.49
N LEU A 362 -8.76 -1.24 8.63
CA LEU A 362 -8.71 -2.05 9.86
C LEU A 362 -9.38 -3.42 9.68
N PRO A 363 -10.65 -3.52 9.22
CA PRO A 363 -11.24 -4.83 8.95
C PRO A 363 -10.55 -5.58 7.80
N ALA A 364 -10.06 -4.89 6.76
CA ALA A 364 -9.29 -5.54 5.70
C ALA A 364 -7.99 -6.17 6.22
N LEU A 365 -7.23 -5.46 7.07
CA LEU A 365 -6.02 -5.98 7.71
C LEU A 365 -6.35 -7.17 8.62
N ARG A 366 -7.45 -7.10 9.40
CA ARG A 366 -7.90 -8.21 10.25
C ARG A 366 -8.26 -9.45 9.43
N SER A 367 -8.76 -9.26 8.21
CA SER A 367 -9.10 -10.37 7.31
C SER A 367 -7.87 -11.15 6.80
N ALA A 368 -6.67 -10.58 6.94
CA ALA A 368 -5.40 -11.24 6.59
C ALA A 368 -4.73 -11.95 7.77
N ALA A 369 -5.32 -11.93 8.98
CA ALA A 369 -4.71 -12.45 10.21
C ALA A 369 -4.13 -13.86 10.04
N ALA A 370 -4.92 -14.81 9.52
CA ALA A 370 -4.44 -16.18 9.34
C ALA A 370 -3.35 -16.28 8.26
N LEU A 371 -3.27 -15.37 7.28
CA LEU A 371 -2.14 -15.34 6.35
C LEU A 371 -0.85 -14.95 7.07
N PHE A 372 -0.89 -13.94 7.94
CA PHE A 372 0.28 -13.52 8.71
C PHE A 372 0.73 -14.54 9.77
N GLU A 373 -0.24 -15.12 10.48
CA GLU A 373 -0.02 -16.17 11.49
C GLU A 373 0.64 -17.42 10.86
N ASN A 374 0.28 -17.74 9.62
CA ASN A 374 0.89 -18.85 8.87
C ASN A 374 2.13 -18.46 8.06
N GLY A 375 2.61 -17.21 8.19
CA GLY A 375 3.79 -16.73 7.46
C GLY A 375 3.63 -16.74 5.93
N LEU A 376 2.39 -16.63 5.44
CA LEU A 376 2.09 -16.63 4.00
C LEU A 376 2.24 -15.26 3.36
N VAL A 377 2.40 -14.19 4.13
CA VAL A 377 2.62 -12.83 3.62
C VAL A 377 3.87 -12.28 4.28
N GLU A 378 4.84 -11.84 3.48
CA GLU A 378 6.10 -11.29 3.98
C GLU A 378 6.12 -9.77 3.97
N ASN A 379 5.56 -9.17 2.91
CA ASN A 379 5.51 -7.72 2.73
C ASN A 379 4.07 -7.28 2.53
N THR A 380 3.60 -6.35 3.37
CA THR A 380 2.30 -5.70 3.20
C THR A 380 2.47 -4.19 3.19
N VAL A 381 1.87 -3.50 2.23
CA VAL A 381 1.70 -2.04 2.30
C VAL A 381 0.23 -1.72 2.51
N LEU A 382 -0.04 -0.96 3.55
CA LEU A 382 -1.36 -0.50 3.94
C LEU A 382 -1.40 1.03 3.80
N GLU A 383 -2.33 1.54 2.99
CA GLU A 383 -2.64 2.97 3.03
C GLU A 383 -3.27 3.28 4.38
N PHE A 384 -2.63 4.11 5.20
CA PHE A 384 -3.05 4.33 6.58
C PHE A 384 -3.31 5.80 6.82
N GLY A 385 -4.56 6.17 6.63
CA GLY A 385 -5.02 7.54 6.83
C GLY A 385 -5.34 7.88 8.27
N PRO A 386 -5.76 9.13 8.52
CA PRO A 386 -6.22 9.57 9.83
C PRO A 386 -7.49 8.82 10.27
N PRO A 387 -7.81 8.79 11.58
CA PRO A 387 -8.91 7.99 12.13
C PRO A 387 -10.27 8.33 11.53
N SER A 388 -10.40 9.52 10.94
CA SER A 388 -11.60 9.95 10.23
C SER A 388 -12.00 9.10 9.06
N ARG A 389 -11.04 8.40 8.44
CA ARG A 389 -11.35 7.49 7.34
C ARG A 389 -12.09 6.25 7.86
N TRP A 390 -11.84 5.84 9.09
CA TRP A 390 -12.42 4.61 9.67
C TRP A 390 -13.79 4.82 10.31
N ASP A 391 -14.29 6.05 10.43
CA ASP A 391 -15.63 6.28 11.01
C ASP A 391 -16.73 5.50 10.30
N VAL A 392 -16.54 5.25 9.00
CA VAL A 392 -17.44 4.46 8.16
C VAL A 392 -17.54 2.99 8.59
N THR A 393 -16.60 2.49 9.40
CA THR A 393 -16.60 1.11 9.88
C THR A 393 -17.48 0.89 11.10
N VAL A 394 -17.90 1.97 11.80
CA VAL A 394 -18.66 1.89 13.04
C VAL A 394 -20.14 1.66 12.73
N PRO A 395 -20.72 0.49 13.09
CA PRO A 395 -22.14 0.25 12.89
C PRO A 395 -22.99 1.24 13.71
N ASP A 396 -24.14 1.64 13.18
CA ASP A 396 -25.06 2.58 13.82
C ASP A 396 -24.40 3.93 14.19
N ALA A 397 -23.37 4.36 13.44
CA ALA A 397 -22.65 5.61 13.69
C ALA A 397 -23.56 6.84 13.79
N SER A 398 -24.71 6.82 13.11
CA SER A 398 -25.72 7.89 13.18
C SER A 398 -26.32 8.14 14.56
N HIS A 399 -26.20 7.17 15.49
CA HIS A 399 -26.68 7.24 16.86
C HIS A 399 -25.59 7.58 17.89
N LEU A 400 -24.35 7.76 17.44
CA LEU A 400 -23.20 8.05 18.29
C LEU A 400 -22.70 9.47 18.05
N THR A 401 -22.07 10.05 19.06
CA THR A 401 -21.31 11.29 18.89
C THR A 401 -20.01 11.02 18.13
N LEU A 402 -19.46 12.03 17.47
CA LEU A 402 -18.17 11.91 16.78
C LEU A 402 -17.06 11.45 17.74
N GLU A 403 -17.06 11.94 18.98
CA GLU A 403 -16.09 11.53 20.00
C GLU A 403 -16.17 10.03 20.30
N GLU A 404 -17.38 9.48 20.48
CA GLU A 404 -17.58 8.05 20.70
C GLU A 404 -17.14 7.20 19.50
N ILE A 405 -17.42 7.68 18.27
CA ILE A 405 -16.96 7.01 17.04
C ILE A 405 -15.43 6.97 17.02
N ARG A 406 -14.75 8.08 17.28
CA ARG A 406 -13.28 8.16 17.28
C ARG A 406 -12.62 7.34 18.37
N GLN A 407 -13.22 7.31 19.57
CA GLN A 407 -12.71 6.45 20.63
C GLN A 407 -12.76 4.97 20.22
N LYS A 408 -13.83 4.54 19.54
CA LYS A 408 -13.94 3.17 19.03
C LYS A 408 -12.92 2.87 17.92
N THR A 409 -12.82 3.72 16.90
CA THR A 409 -11.91 3.47 15.77
C THR A 409 -10.43 3.56 16.17
N LEU A 410 -10.07 4.47 17.09
CA LEU A 410 -8.71 4.53 17.66
C LEU A 410 -8.39 3.30 18.51
N ALA A 411 -9.33 2.84 19.35
CA ALA A 411 -9.13 1.63 20.13
C ALA A 411 -8.92 0.41 19.23
N GLU A 412 -9.71 0.28 18.16
CA GLU A 412 -9.56 -0.77 17.15
C GLU A 412 -8.21 -0.70 16.43
N ALA A 413 -7.78 0.50 16.03
CA ALA A 413 -6.48 0.71 15.38
C ALA A 413 -5.30 0.36 16.30
N LYS A 414 -5.37 0.73 17.58
CA LYS A 414 -4.36 0.36 18.59
C LYS A 414 -4.30 -1.16 18.74
N GLU A 415 -5.44 -1.80 18.94
CA GLU A 415 -5.54 -3.25 19.08
C GLU A 415 -4.89 -3.98 17.90
N ILE A 416 -5.22 -3.57 16.66
CA ILE A 416 -4.74 -4.29 15.47
C ILE A 416 -3.26 -4.07 15.19
N LEU A 417 -2.72 -2.88 15.44
CA LEU A 417 -1.28 -2.62 15.27
C LEU A 417 -0.45 -3.33 16.34
N HIS A 418 -0.90 -3.35 17.61
CA HIS A 418 -0.25 -4.18 18.63
C HIS A 418 -0.34 -5.67 18.27
N ARG A 419 -1.50 -6.14 17.80
CA ARG A 419 -1.63 -7.53 17.33
C ARG A 419 -0.68 -7.86 16.18
N ALA A 420 -0.48 -6.93 15.24
CA ALA A 420 0.48 -7.10 14.15
C ALA A 420 1.91 -7.33 14.67
N VAL A 421 2.32 -6.56 15.68
CA VAL A 421 3.66 -6.69 16.27
C VAL A 421 3.78 -7.93 17.17
N ASP A 422 2.82 -8.14 18.06
CA ASP A 422 2.94 -9.11 19.16
C ASP A 422 2.55 -10.52 18.76
N GLN A 423 1.54 -10.66 17.89
CA GLN A 423 0.97 -11.97 17.53
C GLN A 423 1.34 -12.39 16.12
N TRP A 424 1.37 -11.45 15.18
CA TRP A 424 1.70 -11.74 13.79
C TRP A 424 3.20 -11.64 13.50
N ASN A 425 4.01 -11.23 14.49
CA ASN A 425 5.45 -11.10 14.40
C ASN A 425 5.89 -10.19 13.23
N LEU A 426 5.22 -9.04 13.11
CA LEU A 426 5.50 -8.04 12.09
C LEU A 426 6.27 -6.85 12.69
N GLU A 427 7.11 -6.22 11.87
CA GLU A 427 7.60 -4.87 12.08
C GLU A 427 6.74 -3.87 11.31
N ILE A 428 6.75 -2.62 11.77
CA ILE A 428 6.02 -1.53 11.11
C ILE A 428 7.03 -0.48 10.65
N GLN A 429 7.14 -0.32 9.35
CA GLN A 429 7.85 0.77 8.70
C GLN A 429 6.84 1.79 8.15
N LEU A 430 7.09 3.08 8.38
CA LEU A 430 6.32 4.18 7.82
C LEU A 430 6.99 4.63 6.53
N LEU A 431 6.24 4.64 5.43
CA LEU A 431 6.72 5.09 4.12
C LEU A 431 6.23 6.52 3.81
N PRO A 432 6.98 7.31 3.02
CA PRO A 432 6.63 8.69 2.70
C PRO A 432 5.25 8.83 2.05
N ALA A 433 4.45 9.73 2.60
CA ALA A 433 3.15 10.20 2.08
C ALA A 433 2.94 11.67 2.51
N GLU A 434 1.70 12.18 2.50
CA GLU A 434 1.39 13.56 2.87
C GLU A 434 1.90 13.95 4.28
N GLY A 435 1.84 13.02 5.23
CA GLY A 435 2.25 13.25 6.61
C GLY A 435 3.77 13.20 6.90
N TRP A 436 4.62 12.95 5.89
CA TRP A 436 6.03 12.59 6.08
C TRP A 436 6.83 13.55 6.96
N GLU A 437 6.81 14.86 6.65
CA GLU A 437 7.58 15.85 7.43
C GLU A 437 7.14 15.92 8.89
N LYS A 438 5.84 15.79 9.15
CA LYS A 438 5.29 15.79 10.51
C LYS A 438 5.64 14.50 11.24
N MET A 439 5.68 13.37 10.53
CA MET A 439 6.08 12.09 11.09
C MET A 439 7.56 12.11 11.52
N VAL A 440 8.45 12.68 10.73
CA VAL A 440 9.87 12.85 11.10
C VAL A 440 10.01 13.69 12.37
N ARG A 441 9.29 14.82 12.45
CA ARG A 441 9.30 15.67 13.67
C ARG A 441 8.74 14.93 14.87
N PHE A 442 7.61 14.24 14.70
CA PHE A 442 7.02 13.42 15.76
C PHE A 442 8.05 12.43 16.32
N MET A 443 8.79 11.72 15.47
CA MET A 443 9.80 10.77 15.95
C MET A 443 10.94 11.44 16.72
N LEU A 444 11.44 12.58 16.23
CA LEU A 444 12.48 13.36 16.93
C LEU A 444 11.99 13.86 18.29
N ASP A 445 10.76 14.36 18.36
CA ASP A 445 10.14 14.86 19.60
C ASP A 445 9.92 13.75 20.63
N HIS A 446 9.80 12.49 20.18
CA HIS A 446 9.70 11.29 21.03
C HIS A 446 11.05 10.60 21.25
N GLY A 447 12.17 11.25 20.91
CA GLY A 447 13.52 10.78 21.23
C GLY A 447 14.00 9.60 20.39
N VAL A 448 13.41 9.34 19.22
CA VAL A 448 13.90 8.29 18.31
C VAL A 448 15.26 8.72 17.73
N ASP A 449 16.25 7.86 17.90
CA ASP A 449 17.58 8.02 17.32
C ASP A 449 18.15 6.67 16.85
N GLU A 450 18.08 6.45 15.55
CA GLU A 450 18.59 5.29 14.80
C GLU A 450 20.01 5.53 14.24
N SER A 451 20.67 6.64 14.61
CA SER A 451 22.02 6.98 14.13
C SER A 451 23.13 6.18 14.79
N GLU A 452 22.82 5.40 15.83
CA GLU A 452 23.80 4.67 16.65
C GLU A 452 24.86 5.60 17.28
N GLY A 453 24.51 6.89 17.48
CA GLY A 453 25.40 7.90 18.03
C GLY A 453 26.30 8.60 17.00
N ASP A 454 26.17 8.28 15.71
CA ASP A 454 26.88 8.95 14.63
C ASP A 454 26.16 10.26 14.25
N GLU A 455 26.74 11.40 14.64
CA GLU A 455 26.21 12.73 14.35
C GLU A 455 26.09 13.06 12.84
N THR A 456 26.74 12.27 11.98
CA THR A 456 26.68 12.43 10.52
C THR A 456 25.52 11.67 9.87
N LYS A 457 24.92 10.69 10.58
CA LYS A 457 23.80 9.89 10.07
C LYS A 457 22.45 10.56 10.35
N ASN A 458 21.46 10.20 9.54
CA ASN A 458 20.07 10.61 9.82
C ASN A 458 19.56 9.85 11.05
N LYS A 459 18.98 10.57 12.02
CA LYS A 459 18.49 10.01 13.29
C LYS A 459 17.20 9.19 13.16
N VAL A 460 16.41 9.38 12.10
CA VAL A 460 15.05 8.82 12.03
C VAL A 460 14.79 8.14 10.70
N VAL A 461 15.17 8.78 9.60
CA VAL A 461 14.90 8.30 8.25
C VAL A 461 16.01 7.36 7.80
N ARG A 462 15.62 6.11 7.52
CA ARG A 462 16.46 5.09 6.90
C ARG A 462 16.25 5.10 5.39
N LYS A 463 17.26 4.66 4.66
CA LYS A 463 17.20 4.47 3.20
C LYS A 463 17.29 2.98 2.90
N LEU A 464 16.48 2.54 1.95
CA LEU A 464 16.54 1.21 1.38
C LEU A 464 17.17 1.31 -0.01
N SER A 465 18.32 0.66 -0.24
CA SER A 465 19.02 0.67 -1.53
C SER A 465 19.03 -0.71 -2.16
N ALA A 466 18.92 -0.81 -3.48
CA ALA A 466 18.67 -2.08 -4.17
C ALA A 466 19.79 -3.12 -4.02
N TRP A 467 21.06 -2.68 -3.98
CA TRP A 467 22.22 -3.58 -3.91
C TRP A 467 22.62 -4.01 -2.51
N ASP A 468 21.98 -3.48 -1.49
CA ASP A 468 22.23 -3.91 -0.11
C ASP A 468 21.67 -5.33 0.15
N PHE A 469 20.96 -5.95 -0.81
CA PHE A 469 20.10 -7.11 -0.54
C PHE A 469 20.35 -8.35 -1.39
N ASP A 470 20.43 -8.26 -2.73
CA ASP A 470 20.41 -9.49 -3.55
C ASP A 470 21.81 -10.01 -3.91
N SER A 471 22.87 -9.20 -3.86
CA SER A 471 24.25 -9.58 -4.22
C SER A 471 24.40 -10.25 -5.59
N LEU A 472 23.41 -10.11 -6.47
CA LEU A 472 23.35 -10.80 -7.76
C LEU A 472 23.74 -9.84 -8.91
N PRO A 473 24.20 -10.35 -10.07
CA PRO A 473 24.59 -9.50 -11.19
C PRO A 473 23.43 -8.72 -11.81
N ASP A 474 23.75 -7.57 -12.41
CA ASP A 474 22.81 -6.68 -13.08
C ASP A 474 21.87 -7.37 -14.10
N ASP A 475 20.56 -7.12 -13.98
CA ASP A 475 19.52 -7.54 -14.96
C ASP A 475 19.60 -6.72 -16.26
N ASN A 476 20.22 -5.52 -16.21
CA ASN A 476 20.35 -4.56 -17.32
C ASN A 476 19.02 -4.11 -17.95
N ASP A 477 17.93 -4.15 -17.18
CA ASP A 477 16.62 -3.65 -17.62
C ASP A 477 16.38 -2.17 -17.24
N GLU A 478 15.27 -1.60 -17.72
CA GLU A 478 14.98 -0.17 -17.52
C GLU A 478 14.75 0.18 -16.04
N PHE A 479 14.20 -0.72 -15.23
CA PHE A 479 14.00 -0.47 -13.81
C PHE A 479 15.33 -0.42 -13.06
N GLU A 480 16.29 -1.28 -13.44
CA GLU A 480 17.64 -1.19 -12.89
C GLU A 480 18.36 0.10 -13.31
N GLN A 481 18.19 0.55 -14.55
CA GLN A 481 18.71 1.85 -15.01
C GLN A 481 18.09 3.02 -14.23
N GLU A 482 16.79 2.93 -13.94
CA GLU A 482 16.09 3.90 -13.09
C GLU A 482 16.69 3.94 -11.67
N LEU A 483 16.93 2.78 -11.07
CA LEU A 483 17.58 2.68 -9.76
C LEU A 483 19.01 3.22 -9.80
N LYS A 484 19.81 2.87 -10.83
CA LYS A 484 21.18 3.42 -11.04
C LYS A 484 21.19 4.94 -11.06
N ALA A 485 20.23 5.56 -11.76
CA ALA A 485 20.10 7.00 -11.82
C ALA A 485 19.72 7.64 -10.47
N LYS A 486 19.16 6.85 -9.54
CA LYS A 486 18.75 7.25 -8.18
C LYS A 486 19.74 6.80 -7.10
N ASP A 487 20.99 6.51 -7.47
CA ASP A 487 22.00 5.94 -6.55
C ASP A 487 21.47 4.71 -5.80
N TYR A 488 20.72 3.89 -6.54
CA TYR A 488 20.09 2.65 -6.10
C TYR A 488 19.02 2.80 -5.02
N LEU A 489 18.57 4.01 -4.69
CA LEU A 489 17.51 4.24 -3.73
C LEU A 489 16.18 3.62 -4.18
N VAL A 490 15.65 2.70 -3.37
CA VAL A 490 14.32 2.09 -3.53
C VAL A 490 13.27 2.95 -2.85
N THR A 491 13.43 3.19 -1.54
CA THR A 491 12.55 4.07 -0.76
C THR A 491 13.25 4.57 0.50
N GLU A 492 12.77 5.68 1.04
CA GLU A 492 13.01 6.05 2.43
C GLU A 492 11.94 5.40 3.34
N PHE A 493 12.28 5.18 4.61
CA PHE A 493 11.33 4.69 5.60
C PHE A 493 11.72 5.12 7.02
N ILE A 494 10.76 5.05 7.94
CA ILE A 494 10.96 5.25 9.38
C ILE A 494 10.47 4.00 10.10
N ARG A 495 11.27 3.41 10.99
CA ARG A 495 10.79 2.31 11.84
C ARG A 495 9.88 2.90 12.92
N LEU A 496 8.67 2.35 13.10
CA LEU A 496 7.79 2.71 14.20
C LEU A 496 8.09 1.80 15.40
N PRO A 497 8.72 2.30 16.47
CA PRO A 497 8.98 1.48 17.65
C PRO A 497 7.66 1.01 18.29
N PRO A 498 7.57 -0.24 18.78
CA PRO A 498 6.33 -0.77 19.35
C PRO A 498 5.76 0.09 20.49
N HIS A 499 6.64 0.66 21.33
CA HIS A 499 6.24 1.52 22.45
C HIS A 499 5.66 2.88 22.01
N LEU A 500 5.80 3.27 20.74
CA LEU A 500 5.25 4.52 20.19
C LEU A 500 3.97 4.31 19.37
N ILE A 501 3.47 3.08 19.20
CA ILE A 501 2.24 2.80 18.41
C ILE A 501 1.06 3.64 18.91
N ASP A 502 0.83 3.65 20.22
CA ASP A 502 -0.29 4.39 20.81
C ASP A 502 -0.13 5.90 20.63
N ALA A 503 1.07 6.43 20.89
CA ALA A 503 1.38 7.84 20.73
C ALA A 503 1.24 8.29 19.27
N TYR A 504 1.67 7.45 18.32
CA TYR A 504 1.48 7.67 16.89
C TYR A 504 -0.01 7.74 16.54
N LEU A 505 -0.81 6.77 16.98
CA LEU A 505 -2.25 6.74 16.72
C LEU A 505 -3.00 7.90 17.39
N ASP A 506 -2.59 8.34 18.58
CA ASP A 506 -3.18 9.52 19.22
C ASP A 506 -2.87 10.82 18.47
N ASN A 507 -1.79 10.85 17.68
CA ASN A 507 -1.37 12.02 16.88
C ASN A 507 -1.64 11.87 15.38
N CYS A 508 -2.09 10.70 14.89
CA CYS A 508 -2.15 10.42 13.45
C CYS A 508 -3.09 11.37 12.69
N GLN A 509 -4.15 11.85 13.33
CA GLN A 509 -5.03 12.90 12.76
C GLN A 509 -4.26 14.20 12.43
N SER A 510 -3.26 14.56 13.24
CA SER A 510 -2.46 15.77 13.07
C SER A 510 -1.28 15.55 12.11
N ILE A 511 -0.71 14.35 12.11
CA ILE A 511 0.36 13.92 11.21
C ILE A 511 -0.16 13.87 9.77
N GLY A 512 -1.32 13.25 9.56
CA GLY A 512 -1.91 13.02 8.25
C GLY A 512 -1.68 11.59 7.78
N GLU A 513 -1.90 11.37 6.49
CA GLU A 513 -1.80 10.06 5.86
C GLU A 513 -0.34 9.58 5.77
N MET A 514 -0.16 8.28 6.04
CA MET A 514 1.08 7.54 5.93
C MET A 514 0.80 6.19 5.26
N TYR A 515 1.79 5.57 4.64
CA TYR A 515 1.70 4.15 4.32
C TYR A 515 2.42 3.36 5.41
N LEU A 516 1.78 2.30 5.91
CA LEU A 516 2.43 1.32 6.77
C LEU A 516 2.92 0.16 5.90
N TRP A 517 4.23 -0.05 5.90
CA TRP A 517 4.85 -1.25 5.38
C TRP A 517 5.07 -2.21 6.54
N PHE A 518 4.41 -3.36 6.49
CA PHE A 518 4.64 -4.45 7.41
C PHE A 518 5.61 -5.46 6.81
N THR A 519 6.57 -5.88 7.62
CA THR A 519 7.56 -6.90 7.28
C THR A 519 7.66 -7.95 8.38
N LYS A 520 8.03 -9.20 8.04
CA LYS A 520 8.10 -10.30 9.01
C LYS A 520 9.46 -10.31 9.76
N LYS A 521 9.45 -10.25 11.10
CA LYS A 521 10.64 -10.10 11.97
C LYS A 521 11.72 -11.18 11.87
N ASP A 522 11.38 -12.36 11.38
CA ASP A 522 12.30 -13.51 11.29
C ASP A 522 12.19 -14.23 9.94
N SER A 523 11.88 -13.50 8.86
CA SER A 523 11.84 -14.13 7.53
C SER A 523 13.27 -14.42 7.06
N ASP A 524 13.50 -15.67 6.67
CA ASP A 524 14.72 -16.10 5.97
C ASP A 524 14.82 -15.58 4.53
N SER A 525 13.84 -14.81 4.06
CA SER A 525 13.83 -14.25 2.70
C SER A 525 15.03 -13.34 2.48
N ALA A 526 15.55 -13.36 1.26
CA ALA A 526 16.61 -12.45 0.82
C ALA A 526 16.23 -10.98 1.04
N THR A 527 14.93 -10.66 1.00
CA THR A 527 14.39 -9.33 1.29
C THR A 527 14.62 -8.92 2.75
N MET A 528 14.47 -9.83 3.72
CA MET A 528 14.47 -9.50 5.15
C MET A 528 15.82 -9.63 5.86
N LYS A 529 16.74 -10.44 5.35
CA LYS A 529 18.08 -10.65 5.94
C LYS A 529 18.96 -9.40 6.06
N SER A 530 18.64 -8.33 5.33
CA SER A 530 19.41 -7.07 5.32
C SER A 530 18.57 -5.82 5.61
N VAL A 531 17.27 -5.96 5.95
CA VAL A 531 16.41 -4.82 6.37
C VAL A 531 16.71 -4.42 7.82
N ILE A 532 17.30 -5.32 8.62
CA ILE A 532 17.57 -5.19 10.06
C ILE A 532 18.83 -4.36 10.33
#